data_AF-A0A2N4YX97-F1
#
_entry.id   AF-A0A2N4YX97-F1
#
_cell.length_a   1.000
_cell.length_b   1.000
_cell.length_c   1.000
_cell.angle_alpha   90.00
_cell.angle_beta   90.00
_cell.angle_gamma   90.00
#
_symmetry.space_group_name_H-M   'P 1'
#
loop_
_entity.id
_entity.type
_entity.pdbx_description
1 polymer ?
#
loop_
_entity_poly.entity_id
_entity_poly.type
_entity_poly.pdbx_seq_one_letter_code
_entity_poly.pdbx_strand_id
1 'polypeptide(L)' 'MTLSFTTHWRDELPDFYTSLLPTPLDNARLIWRNAPLAQQLGVPDALFAPENGAGVWGGEALLPGMSPL' A
#
# COMPACT_ATOMS: atom_id res chain seq x y z
N MET A 1 9.45 -2.16 13.29
CA MET A 1 8.01 -1.93 13.52
C MET A 1 7.26 -2.37 12.27
N THR A 2 6.17 -3.10 12.43
CA THR A 2 5.30 -3.58 11.35
C THR A 2 4.14 -2.61 11.18
N LEU A 3 3.80 -2.26 9.93
CA LEU A 3 2.65 -1.43 9.63
C LEU A 3 1.36 -2.15 10.05
N SER A 4 0.41 -1.41 10.63
CA SER A 4 -0.90 -1.92 11.01
C SER A 4 -1.98 -1.05 10.36
N PHE A 5 -2.93 -1.69 9.69
CA PHE A 5 -4.05 -1.03 9.02
C PHE A 5 -5.35 -1.40 9.73
N THR A 6 -6.30 -0.47 9.76
CA THR A 6 -7.66 -0.69 10.23
C THR A 6 -8.63 -0.58 9.07
N THR A 7 -9.85 -1.10 9.27
CA THR A 7 -10.88 -1.17 8.23
C THR A 7 -12.15 -0.42 8.62
N HIS A 8 -12.02 0.60 9.48
CA HIS A 8 -13.15 1.40 10.00
C HIS A 8 -14.13 1.84 8.91
N TRP A 9 -13.64 2.35 7.78
CA TRP A 9 -14.53 2.76 6.69
C TRP A 9 -15.33 1.58 6.13
N ARG A 10 -14.68 0.43 5.89
CA ARG A 10 -15.36 -0.77 5.40
C ARG A 10 -16.43 -1.24 6.39
N ASP A 11 -16.06 -1.30 7.66
CA ASP A 11 -16.85 -1.99 8.68
C ASP A 11 -17.96 -1.10 9.25
N GLU A 12 -17.75 0.22 9.32
CA GLU A 12 -18.66 1.17 9.94
C GLU A 12 -19.55 1.91 8.92
N LEU A 13 -19.19 1.93 7.64
CA LEU A 13 -19.91 2.63 6.56
C LEU A 13 -20.18 1.73 5.34
N PRO A 14 -20.99 0.66 5.48
CA PRO A 14 -21.38 -0.18 4.36
C PRO A 14 -22.19 0.62 3.32
N ASP A 15 -22.21 0.12 2.08
CA ASP A 15 -22.94 0.68 0.92
C ASP A 15 -22.41 2.00 0.35
N PHE A 16 -21.30 2.54 0.90
CA PHE A 16 -20.65 3.76 0.41
C PHE A 16 -19.42 3.51 -0.48
N TYR A 17 -19.12 2.26 -0.82
CA TYR A 17 -17.92 1.90 -1.57
C TYR A 17 -18.12 0.64 -2.43
N THR A 18 -17.11 0.27 -3.23
CA THR A 18 -17.11 -0.99 -3.97
C THR A 18 -15.75 -1.64 -3.89
N SER A 19 -15.65 -2.70 -3.10
CA SER A 19 -14.46 -3.55 -3.00
C SER A 19 -13.87 -3.89 -4.37
N LEU A 20 -12.68 -3.37 -4.65
CA LEU A 20 -11.97 -3.58 -5.91
C LEU A 20 -10.46 -3.65 -5.67
N LEU A 21 -9.80 -4.62 -6.29
CA LEU A 21 -8.34 -4.75 -6.24
C LEU A 21 -7.67 -3.81 -7.26
N PRO A 22 -6.46 -3.29 -6.95
CA PRO A 22 -5.64 -2.62 -7.93
C PRO A 22 -5.31 -3.54 -9.11
N THR A 23 -5.21 -2.96 -10.31
CA THR A 23 -4.68 -3.63 -11.50
C THR A 23 -3.25 -3.14 -11.72
N PRO A 24 -2.23 -3.99 -11.57
CA PRO A 24 -0.84 -3.61 -11.77
C PRO A 24 -0.57 -3.14 -13.21
N LEU A 25 0.38 -2.21 -13.35
CA LEU A 25 0.95 -1.87 -14.66
C LEU A 25 2.03 -2.88 -15.04
N ASP A 26 2.26 -3.04 -16.35
CA ASP A 26 3.39 -3.83 -16.81
C ASP A 26 4.71 -3.12 -16.50
N ASN A 27 5.65 -3.88 -15.93
CA ASN A 27 7.00 -3.45 -15.63
C ASN A 27 7.09 -2.15 -14.79
N ALA A 28 6.19 -1.96 -13.82
CA ALA A 28 6.20 -0.78 -12.96
C ALA A 28 7.50 -0.66 -12.15
N ARG A 29 7.94 0.58 -11.90
CA ARG A 29 9.15 0.88 -11.13
C ARG A 29 8.92 2.06 -10.21
N LEU A 30 9.42 1.97 -8.99
CA LEU A 30 9.46 3.09 -8.07
C LEU A 30 10.53 4.10 -8.53
N ILE A 31 10.09 5.27 -9.00
CA ILE A 31 11.00 6.32 -9.50
C ILE A 31 11.39 7.34 -8.42
N TRP A 32 10.58 7.46 -7.37
CA TRP A 32 10.78 8.42 -6.28
C TRP A 32 10.01 8.01 -5.03
N ARG A 33 10.52 8.40 -3.85
CA ARG A 33 9.81 8.29 -2.57
C ARG A 33 10.04 9.53 -1.71
N ASN A 34 9.09 9.84 -0.83
CA ASN A 34 9.26 10.85 0.20
C ASN A 34 9.88 10.22 1.46
N ALA A 35 11.21 10.29 1.60
CA ALA A 35 11.91 9.67 2.73
C ALA A 35 11.52 10.26 4.10
N PRO A 36 11.44 11.59 4.30
CA PRO A 36 10.98 12.16 5.58
C PRO A 36 9.58 11.69 5.98
N LEU A 37 8.64 11.64 5.04
CA LEU A 37 7.27 11.18 5.32
C LEU A 37 7.24 9.69 5.65
N ALA A 38 7.98 8.86 4.91
CA ALA A 38 8.08 7.43 5.19
C ALA A 38 8.60 7.16 6.60
N GLN A 39 9.61 7.93 7.04
CA GLN A 39 10.12 7.87 8.41
C GLN A 39 9.05 8.27 9.44
N GLN A 40 8.35 9.38 9.21
CA GLN A 40 7.27 9.84 10.10
C GLN A 40 6.15 8.81 10.26
N LEU A 41 5.80 8.12 9.18
CA LEU A 41 4.77 7.08 9.16
C LEU A 41 5.28 5.70 9.62
N GLY A 42 6.58 5.56 9.91
CA GLY A 42 7.18 4.28 10.32
C GLY A 42 7.20 3.22 9.21
N VAL A 43 7.20 3.63 7.94
CA VAL A 43 7.26 2.72 6.79
C VAL A 43 8.69 2.15 6.68
N PRO A 44 8.86 0.81 6.74
CA PRO A 44 10.18 0.20 6.62
C PRO A 44 10.84 0.46 5.27
N ASP A 45 12.13 0.80 5.26
CA ASP A 45 12.88 1.05 4.03
C ASP A 45 12.88 -0.14 3.06
N ALA A 46 12.77 -1.37 3.57
CA ALA A 46 12.69 -2.60 2.79
C ALA A 46 11.48 -2.63 1.82
N LEU A 47 10.41 -1.86 2.11
CA LEU A 47 9.27 -1.73 1.20
C LEU A 47 9.58 -0.91 -0.06
N PHE A 48 10.69 -0.17 -0.08
CA PHE A 48 11.12 0.62 -1.23
C PHE A 48 12.32 -0.02 -1.96
N ALA A 49 12.72 -1.23 -1.58
CA ALA A 49 13.89 -1.91 -2.14
C ALA A 49 13.65 -2.26 -3.62
N PRO A 50 14.46 -1.77 -4.58
CA PRO A 50 14.23 -1.96 -6.01
C PRO A 50 14.17 -3.42 -6.46
N GLU A 51 14.86 -4.32 -5.76
CA GLU A 51 14.84 -5.77 -5.99
C GLU A 51 13.45 -6.40 -5.84
N ASN A 52 12.54 -5.75 -5.12
CA ASN A 52 11.17 -6.21 -4.88
C ASN A 52 10.15 -5.66 -5.90
N GLY A 53 10.60 -4.93 -6.93
CA GLY A 53 9.71 -4.30 -7.91
C GLY A 53 9.00 -3.07 -7.35
N ALA A 54 7.83 -2.73 -7.91
CA ALA A 54 7.03 -1.61 -7.41
C ALA A 54 6.19 -2.01 -6.18
N GLY A 55 5.85 -3.30 -6.04
CA GLY A 55 5.22 -3.86 -4.84
C GLY A 55 3.92 -3.14 -4.47
N VAL A 56 3.76 -2.79 -3.19
CA VAL A 56 2.56 -2.06 -2.71
C VAL A 56 2.38 -0.69 -3.39
N TRP A 57 3.47 -0.06 -3.83
CA TRP A 57 3.44 1.26 -4.48
C TRP A 57 2.97 1.20 -5.94
N GLY A 58 3.11 0.04 -6.58
CA GLY A 58 2.62 -0.22 -7.95
C GLY A 58 1.28 -0.94 -8.01
N GLY A 59 0.65 -1.23 -6.86
CA GLY A 59 -0.54 -2.07 -6.79
C GLY A 59 -0.28 -3.56 -7.05
N GLU A 60 0.99 -3.99 -7.06
CA GLU A 60 1.42 -5.38 -7.30
C GLU A 60 1.26 -6.26 -6.05
N ALA A 61 1.20 -5.66 -4.86
CA ALA A 61 1.06 -6.35 -3.59
C ALA A 61 0.16 -5.57 -2.62
N LEU A 62 -0.43 -6.30 -1.68
CA LEU A 62 -1.16 -5.71 -0.55
C LEU A 62 -0.46 -6.07 0.75
N LEU A 63 -0.35 -5.10 1.66
CA LEU A 63 0.16 -5.34 3.00
C LEU A 63 -0.93 -5.96 3.89
N PRO A 64 -0.56 -6.78 4.90
CA PRO A 64 -1.53 -7.35 5.83
C PRO A 64 -2.41 -6.28 6.47
N GLY A 65 -3.72 -6.51 6.49
CA GLY A 65 -4.72 -5.60 7.03
C GLY A 65 -5.27 -4.58 6.03
N MET A 66 -4.62 -4.37 4.88
CA MET A 66 -5.23 -3.60 3.78
C MET A 66 -6.43 -4.35 3.23
N SER A 67 -7.52 -3.64 2.95
CA SER A 67 -8.47 -4.15 1.96
C SER A 67 -9.06 -2.98 1.14
N PRO A 68 -8.63 -2.89 -0.12
CA PRO A 68 -9.11 -1.90 -1.08
C PRO A 68 -10.62 -1.94 -1.29
N LEU A 69 -11.20 -0.76 -1.52
CA LEU A 69 -12.64 -0.50 -1.63
C LEU A 69 -12.95 0.69 -2.54
#